data_AF-A0A535JKK0-F1
#
_entry.id   AF-A0A535JKK0-F1
#
_cell.length_a   1.000
_cell.length_b   1.000
_cell.length_c   1.000
_cell.angle_alpha   90.00
_cell.angle_beta   90.00
_cell.angle_gamma   90.00
#
_symmetry.space_group_name_H-M   'P 1'
#
loop_
_entity.id
_entity.type
_entity.pdbx_description
1 polymer ?
#
loop_
_entity_poly.entity_id
_entity_poly.type
_entity_poly.pdbx_seq_one_letter_code
_entity_poly.pdbx_strand_id
1 'polypeptide(L)'
;MSARLFLVLVLACAGCVSSGSAWYRTAHPETPAGSSNAAGIRRDASIPILAGEAAVVAAMERAGTPVRMIGGSKFEDLLGVRQPARIFTAATEWGAGGADVVFVEEDPGDVRVCAEPGSVPGWRVYRISVNGNVVSAAEWGQPVFYSVGPGYFVQAYDAPTSNALRSGLGLSEPLC
;
A
#
# COMPACT_ATOMS: atom_id res chain seq x y z
N MET A 1 -64.02 15.18 -2.55
CA MET A 1 -64.43 13.84 -3.03
C MET A 1 -64.06 13.72 -4.49
N SER A 2 -62.97 13.03 -4.80
CA SER A 2 -62.63 12.53 -6.15
C SER A 2 -61.79 11.27 -5.98
N ALA A 3 -62.28 10.19 -6.58
CA ALA A 3 -61.68 8.85 -6.58
C ALA A 3 -60.91 8.61 -7.89
N ARG A 4 -60.25 7.44 -7.95
CA ARG A 4 -59.65 6.71 -9.12
C ARG A 4 -58.13 6.90 -9.24
N LEU A 5 -57.31 5.88 -9.53
CA LEU A 5 -57.54 4.48 -9.90
C LEU A 5 -56.23 3.72 -9.58
N PHE A 6 -56.33 2.54 -8.95
CA PHE A 6 -55.22 1.59 -8.83
C PHE A 6 -55.12 0.76 -10.12
N LEU A 7 -53.92 0.53 -10.64
CA LEU A 7 -53.66 -0.54 -11.61
C LEU A 7 -52.47 -1.38 -11.12
N VAL A 8 -52.78 -2.57 -10.63
CA VAL A 8 -51.83 -3.64 -10.30
C VAL A 8 -51.82 -4.60 -11.48
N LEU A 9 -50.66 -4.87 -12.07
CA LEU A 9 -50.50 -5.95 -13.05
C LEU A 9 -49.60 -7.03 -12.45
N VAL A 10 -50.23 -8.14 -12.06
CA VAL A 10 -49.58 -9.42 -11.74
C VAL A 10 -49.73 -10.30 -12.98
N LEU A 11 -48.63 -10.87 -13.48
CA LEU A 11 -48.71 -12.06 -14.33
C LEU A 11 -47.64 -13.05 -13.90
N ALA A 12 -48.12 -14.22 -13.50
CA ALA A 12 -47.37 -15.33 -12.93
C ALA A 12 -47.34 -16.53 -13.90
N CYS A 13 -46.30 -17.33 -13.71
CA CYS A 13 -46.17 -18.76 -14.02
C CYS A 13 -46.04 -19.20 -15.50
N ALA A 14 -44.91 -19.85 -15.81
CA ALA A 14 -44.86 -21.31 -15.94
C ALA A 14 -43.40 -21.77 -16.11
N GLY A 15 -42.99 -22.75 -15.30
CA GLY A 15 -41.69 -23.40 -15.41
C GLY A 15 -41.67 -24.56 -16.39
N CYS A 16 -40.46 -25.01 -16.73
CA CYS A 16 -40.15 -26.38 -17.13
C CYS A 16 -38.83 -26.77 -16.46
N VAL A 17 -38.86 -27.87 -15.71
CA VAL A 17 -37.70 -28.60 -15.19
C VAL A 17 -37.52 -29.82 -16.10
N SER A 18 -36.31 -30.07 -16.62
CA SER A 18 -35.49 -31.25 -16.28
C SER A 18 -34.33 -31.51 -17.27
N SER A 19 -33.16 -31.73 -16.66
CA SER A 19 -32.12 -32.74 -16.96
C SER A 19 -31.41 -32.82 -18.32
N GLY A 20 -30.17 -32.32 -18.33
CA GLY A 20 -28.96 -33.16 -18.46
C GLY A 20 -28.52 -33.62 -19.85
N SER A 21 -27.34 -33.13 -20.30
CA SER A 21 -26.11 -33.94 -20.52
C SER A 21 -25.07 -33.14 -21.32
N ALA A 22 -23.83 -33.25 -20.85
CA ALA A 22 -22.64 -32.57 -21.33
C ALA A 22 -22.30 -32.83 -22.80
N TRP A 23 -21.93 -31.78 -23.54
CA TRP A 23 -20.86 -31.81 -24.55
C TRP A 23 -20.16 -30.45 -24.59
N TYR A 24 -18.92 -30.45 -24.09
CA TYR A 24 -17.77 -29.63 -24.45
C TYR A 24 -18.04 -28.34 -25.24
N ARG A 25 -18.01 -27.21 -24.54
CA ARG A 25 -17.62 -25.94 -25.15
C ARG A 25 -16.25 -25.57 -24.59
N THR A 26 -15.26 -25.71 -25.46
CA THR A 26 -13.84 -25.45 -25.26
C THR A 26 -13.65 -24.18 -24.46
N ALA A 27 -13.19 -24.31 -23.21
CA ALA A 27 -12.64 -23.20 -22.47
C ALA A 27 -11.48 -22.66 -23.30
N HIS A 28 -11.61 -21.42 -23.76
CA HIS A 28 -10.44 -20.68 -24.21
C HIS A 28 -9.56 -20.51 -22.97
N PRO A 29 -8.28 -20.94 -23.00
CA PRO A 29 -7.37 -20.60 -21.93
C PRO A 29 -7.10 -19.10 -22.05
N GLU A 30 -7.85 -18.27 -21.32
CA GLU A 30 -7.33 -16.97 -20.94
C GLU A 30 -6.26 -17.23 -19.88
N THR A 31 -5.04 -17.32 -20.40
CA THR A 31 -3.75 -17.34 -19.74
C THR A 31 -3.79 -16.79 -18.31
N PRO A 32 -3.52 -17.62 -17.28
CA PRO A 32 -3.19 -17.11 -15.97
C PRO A 32 -1.77 -16.51 -15.99
N ALA A 33 -1.58 -15.48 -15.18
CA ALA A 33 -0.30 -14.83 -14.86
C ALA A 33 0.36 -14.03 -15.99
N GLY A 34 0.06 -12.73 -16.00
CA GLY A 34 1.11 -11.75 -16.26
C GLY A 34 2.17 -11.87 -15.16
N SER A 35 3.14 -12.76 -15.35
CA SER A 35 4.42 -12.76 -14.64
C SER A 35 5.12 -11.45 -15.02
N SER A 36 4.82 -10.36 -14.31
CA SER A 36 5.75 -9.23 -14.27
C SER A 36 7.07 -9.79 -13.78
N ASN A 37 8.13 -9.57 -14.56
CA ASN A 37 9.45 -10.09 -14.28
C ASN A 37 9.98 -9.47 -12.97
N ALA A 38 9.72 -10.14 -11.85
CA ALA A 38 10.51 -10.03 -10.62
C ALA A 38 11.97 -10.49 -10.82
N ALA A 39 12.36 -10.88 -12.03
CA ALA A 39 13.66 -11.44 -12.44
C ALA A 39 14.84 -10.45 -12.38
N GLY A 40 14.70 -9.28 -11.75
CA GLY A 40 15.78 -8.28 -11.66
C GLY A 40 15.85 -7.50 -10.35
N ILE A 41 14.98 -7.79 -9.37
CA ILE A 41 15.04 -7.14 -8.05
C ILE A 41 16.17 -7.78 -7.26
N ARG A 42 17.17 -6.98 -6.88
CA ARG A 42 18.24 -7.43 -5.98
C ARG A 42 17.68 -7.52 -4.57
N ARG A 43 17.90 -8.66 -3.92
CA ARG A 43 17.50 -8.89 -2.53
C ARG A 43 18.63 -9.60 -1.80
N ASP A 44 18.81 -9.25 -0.53
CA ASP A 44 19.63 -10.06 0.37
C ASP A 44 18.93 -11.41 0.62
N ALA A 45 19.59 -12.53 0.28
CA ALA A 45 19.01 -13.86 0.44
C ALA A 45 18.72 -14.24 1.89
N SER A 46 19.28 -13.51 2.87
CA SER A 46 19.07 -13.76 4.29
C SER A 46 17.77 -13.19 4.86
N ILE A 47 17.07 -12.30 4.14
CA ILE A 47 15.82 -11.70 4.63
C ILE A 47 14.58 -12.48 4.13
N PRO A 48 13.62 -12.80 5.03
CA PRO A 48 12.38 -13.46 4.62
C PRO A 48 11.52 -12.52 3.77
N ILE A 49 10.76 -13.09 2.84
CA ILE A 49 9.77 -12.34 2.05
C ILE A 49 8.54 -12.14 2.94
N LEU A 50 8.18 -10.88 3.19
CA LEU A 50 7.00 -10.54 3.99
C LEU A 50 5.72 -10.56 3.14
N ALA A 51 4.60 -10.87 3.80
CA ALA A 51 3.29 -10.65 3.21
C ALA A 51 3.12 -9.16 2.89
N GLY A 52 2.59 -8.85 1.69
CA GLY A 52 2.38 -7.48 1.24
C GLY A 52 3.54 -6.85 0.46
N GLU A 53 4.76 -7.43 0.44
CA GLU A 53 5.87 -6.88 -0.36
C GLU A 53 5.51 -6.81 -1.85
N ALA A 54 4.81 -7.82 -2.36
CA ALA A 54 4.37 -7.86 -3.76
C ALA A 54 3.43 -6.70 -4.11
N ALA A 55 2.59 -6.24 -3.17
CA ALA A 55 1.70 -5.10 -3.38
C ALA A 55 2.49 -3.78 -3.47
N VAL A 56 3.53 -3.63 -2.64
CA VAL A 56 4.45 -2.47 -2.70
C VAL A 56 5.16 -2.43 -4.05
N VAL A 57 5.70 -3.57 -4.51
CA VAL A 57 6.35 -3.68 -5.83
C VAL A 57 5.37 -3.31 -6.94
N ALA A 58 4.15 -3.85 -6.92
CA ALA A 58 3.13 -3.57 -7.93
C ALA A 58 2.64 -2.12 -7.91
N ALA A 59 2.58 -1.46 -6.75
CA ALA A 59 2.25 -0.05 -6.62
C ALA A 59 3.31 0.83 -7.30
N MET A 60 4.58 0.57 -7.00
CA MET A 60 5.73 1.27 -7.56
C MET A 60 5.87 1.04 -9.07
N GLU A 61 5.70 -0.20 -9.54
CA GLU A 61 5.75 -0.56 -10.95
C GLU A 61 4.66 0.15 -11.78
N ARG A 62 3.41 0.17 -11.28
CA ARG A 62 2.29 0.87 -11.95
C ARG A 62 2.52 2.37 -12.11
N ALA A 63 3.30 2.97 -11.21
CA ALA A 63 3.64 4.39 -11.26
C ALA A 63 4.83 4.72 -12.17
N GLY A 64 5.41 3.71 -12.85
CA GLY A 64 6.59 3.90 -13.71
C GLY A 64 7.91 3.93 -12.95
N THR A 65 7.91 3.53 -11.67
CA THR A 65 9.08 3.54 -10.78
C THR A 65 9.36 2.11 -10.31
N PRO A 66 9.79 1.19 -11.20
CA PRO A 66 9.96 -0.22 -10.84
C PRO A 66 11.01 -0.38 -9.74
N VAL A 67 10.68 -1.19 -8.74
CA VAL A 67 11.61 -1.54 -7.65
C VAL A 67 12.82 -2.28 -8.24
N ARG A 68 14.02 -1.93 -7.79
CA ARG A 68 15.29 -2.56 -8.19
C ARG A 68 15.99 -3.27 -7.03
N MET A 69 15.73 -2.86 -5.79
CA MET A 69 16.27 -3.51 -4.61
C MET A 69 15.22 -3.60 -3.49
N ILE A 70 15.24 -4.70 -2.75
CA ILE A 70 14.53 -4.88 -1.48
C ILE A 70 15.55 -5.28 -0.42
N GLY A 71 15.61 -4.52 0.68
CA GLY A 71 16.54 -4.74 1.78
C GLY A 71 15.86 -4.71 3.14
N GLY A 72 16.61 -5.06 4.19
CA GLY A 72 16.18 -4.83 5.57
C GLY A 72 16.12 -3.33 5.86
N SER A 73 15.05 -2.90 6.53
CA SER A 73 14.92 -1.52 7.00
C SER A 73 15.44 -1.40 8.43
N LYS A 74 16.05 -0.27 8.77
CA LYS A 74 16.42 0.07 10.16
C LYS A 74 15.27 0.73 10.95
N PHE A 75 14.14 0.97 10.29
CA PHE A 75 13.01 1.75 10.80
C PHE A 75 11.87 0.84 11.31
N GLU A 76 12.24 -0.33 11.84
CA GLU A 76 11.31 -1.33 12.37
C GLU A 76 10.51 -0.83 13.58
N ASP A 77 10.96 0.23 14.25
CA ASP A 77 10.42 0.78 15.49
C ASP A 77 9.74 2.15 15.34
N LEU A 78 9.50 2.62 14.11
CA LEU A 78 8.92 3.97 13.88
C LEU A 78 7.54 4.18 14.52
N LEU A 79 6.80 3.11 14.78
CA LEU A 79 5.48 3.14 15.41
C LEU A 79 5.55 2.85 16.94
N GLY A 80 6.73 2.91 17.54
CA GLY A 80 6.95 2.70 18.98
C GLY A 80 7.00 1.23 19.42
N VAL A 81 6.68 0.31 18.51
CA VAL A 81 6.85 -1.13 18.68
C VAL A 81 7.57 -1.69 17.47
N ARG A 82 8.38 -2.73 17.68
CA ARG A 82 9.11 -3.37 16.59
C ARG A 82 8.16 -4.14 15.68
N GLN A 83 8.14 -3.80 14.40
CA GLN A 83 7.38 -4.46 13.35
C GLN A 83 8.28 -4.80 12.16
N PRO A 84 7.95 -5.82 11.36
CA PRO A 84 8.70 -6.13 10.15
C PRO A 84 8.75 -4.92 9.21
N ALA A 85 9.94 -4.57 8.73
CA ALA A 85 10.11 -3.45 7.80
C ALA A 85 11.10 -3.79 6.67
N ARG A 86 10.88 -3.14 5.52
CA ARG A 86 11.72 -3.27 4.32
C ARG A 86 11.96 -1.92 3.69
N ILE A 87 13.14 -1.76 3.12
CA ILE A 87 13.41 -0.66 2.20
C ILE A 87 13.21 -1.14 0.76
N PHE A 88 12.53 -0.33 -0.03
CA PHE A 88 12.30 -0.51 -1.46
C PHE A 88 12.91 0.66 -2.22
N THR A 89 13.83 0.40 -3.15
CA THR A 89 14.49 1.47 -3.92
C THR A 89 14.28 1.30 -5.42
N ALA A 90 14.10 2.43 -6.11
CA ALA A 90 13.96 2.49 -7.57
C ALA A 90 15.31 2.45 -8.30
N ALA A 91 16.39 2.73 -7.58
CA ALA A 91 17.76 2.56 -8.06
C ALA A 91 18.48 1.45 -7.29
N THR A 92 19.55 0.95 -7.88
CA THR A 92 20.48 0.02 -7.22
C THR A 92 21.45 0.73 -6.26
N GLU A 93 21.44 2.07 -6.24
CA GLU A 93 22.26 2.92 -5.39
C GLU A 93 21.37 3.78 -4.47
N TRP A 94 21.87 4.11 -3.29
CA TRP A 94 21.16 4.90 -2.29
C TRP A 94 20.87 6.32 -2.79
N GLY A 95 19.64 6.82 -2.55
CA GLY A 95 19.26 8.21 -2.81
C GLY A 95 18.49 8.47 -4.11
N ALA A 96 18.33 7.48 -4.99
CA ALA A 96 17.52 7.59 -6.19
C ALA A 96 16.16 6.89 -6.01
N GLY A 97 15.31 7.56 -5.23
CA GLY A 97 13.91 7.22 -4.99
C GLY A 97 13.67 5.92 -4.23
N GLY A 98 12.64 5.93 -3.38
CA GLY A 98 12.32 4.77 -2.57
C GLY A 98 11.57 5.10 -1.29
N ALA A 99 11.28 4.05 -0.54
CA ALA A 99 10.62 4.16 0.73
C ALA A 99 11.03 3.04 1.68
N ASP A 100 11.03 3.37 2.95
CA ASP A 100 10.95 2.38 4.02
C ASP A 100 9.47 2.12 4.31
N VAL A 101 9.12 0.83 4.38
CA VAL A 101 7.76 0.35 4.58
C VAL A 101 7.76 -0.57 5.78
N VAL A 102 7.00 -0.18 6.80
CA VAL A 102 6.67 -1.00 7.95
C VAL A 102 5.38 -1.76 7.62
N PHE A 103 5.39 -3.07 7.82
CA PHE A 103 4.26 -3.97 7.59
C PHE A 103 3.48 -4.12 8.89
N VAL A 104 2.25 -3.63 8.89
CA VAL A 104 1.46 -3.39 10.09
C VAL A 104 0.38 -4.47 10.22
N GLU A 105 0.59 -5.44 11.10
CA GLU A 105 -0.32 -6.58 11.29
C GLU A 105 -1.60 -6.21 12.06
N GLU A 106 -1.46 -5.34 13.06
CA GLU A 106 -2.53 -4.83 13.90
C GLU A 106 -2.69 -3.33 13.72
N ASP A 107 -3.91 -2.81 13.87
CA ASP A 107 -4.17 -1.37 13.79
C ASP A 107 -3.26 -0.61 14.79
N PRO A 108 -2.37 0.28 14.31
CA PRO A 108 -1.46 1.00 15.19
C PRO A 108 -2.17 2.07 16.03
N GLY A 109 -3.44 2.39 15.74
CA GLY A 109 -4.21 3.45 16.38
C GLY A 109 -4.06 4.81 15.68
N ASP A 110 -4.23 5.90 16.43
CA ASP A 110 -4.14 7.27 15.86
C ASP A 110 -2.67 7.63 15.60
N VAL A 111 -2.21 7.40 14.35
CA VAL A 111 -0.87 7.75 13.89
C VAL A 111 -0.86 9.16 13.32
N ARG A 112 -0.01 10.02 13.89
CA ARG A 112 0.20 11.39 13.42
C ARG A 112 1.66 11.66 13.12
N VAL A 113 1.90 12.51 12.13
CA VAL A 113 3.25 12.95 11.79
C VAL A 113 3.27 14.47 11.61
N CYS A 114 3.92 15.15 12.54
CA CYS A 114 4.08 16.59 12.50
C CYS A 114 5.50 16.95 12.04
N ALA A 115 5.61 17.88 11.09
CA ALA A 115 6.88 18.39 10.60
C ALA A 115 7.12 19.82 11.10
N GLU A 116 8.16 20.02 11.89
CA GLU A 116 8.52 21.32 12.48
C GLU A 116 9.88 21.80 11.94
N PRO A 117 10.18 23.11 12.01
CA PRO A 117 11.53 23.60 11.73
C PRO A 117 12.57 22.91 12.62
N GLY A 118 13.69 22.51 12.00
CA GLY A 118 14.80 21.85 12.68
C GLY A 118 15.80 22.78 13.36
N SER A 119 16.83 22.17 13.94
CA SER A 119 17.97 22.85 14.55
C SER A 119 18.94 23.40 13.49
N VAL A 120 19.01 22.74 12.33
CA VAL A 120 19.78 23.19 11.18
C VAL A 120 18.88 24.00 10.23
N PRO A 121 19.29 25.20 9.77
CA PRO A 121 18.50 25.97 8.82
C PRO A 121 18.14 25.17 7.56
N GLY A 122 16.84 25.15 7.23
CA GLY A 122 16.29 24.41 6.09
C GLY A 122 15.97 22.93 6.36
N TRP A 123 16.38 22.39 7.51
CA TRP A 123 16.04 21.03 7.92
C TRP A 123 14.71 21.01 8.66
N ARG A 124 14.07 19.83 8.71
CA ARG A 124 12.82 19.62 9.43
C ARG A 124 12.94 18.46 10.40
N VAL A 125 12.36 18.63 11.58
CA VAL A 125 12.13 17.53 12.53
C VAL A 125 10.75 16.95 12.24
N TYR A 126 10.70 15.66 11.97
CA TYR A 126 9.46 14.90 11.84
C TYR A 126 9.24 14.14 13.13
N ARG A 127 8.13 14.44 13.82
CA ARG A 127 7.68 13.73 15.02
C ARG A 127 6.54 12.81 14.67
N ILE A 128 6.72 11.53 14.93
CA ILE A 128 5.68 10.50 14.79
C ILE A 128 5.09 10.27 16.18
N SER A 129 3.78 10.37 16.29
CA SER A 129 3.05 10.00 17.49
C SER A 129 2.00 8.92 17.21
N VAL A 130 1.78 8.08 18.21
CA VAL A 130 0.79 7.01 18.21
C VAL A 130 -0.07 7.15 19.45
N ASN A 131 -1.38 7.33 19.27
CA ASN A 131 -2.33 7.57 20.36
C ASN A 131 -1.90 8.73 21.28
N GLY A 132 -1.36 9.80 20.68
CA GLY A 132 -0.88 10.99 21.39
C GLY A 132 0.51 10.91 22.01
N ASN A 133 1.16 9.73 22.01
CA ASN A 133 2.52 9.57 22.52
C ASN A 133 3.54 9.70 21.39
N VAL A 134 4.55 10.56 21.56
CA VAL A 134 5.65 10.66 20.59
C VAL A 134 6.52 9.41 20.70
N VAL A 135 6.63 8.66 19.60
CA VAL A 135 7.36 7.39 19.52
C VAL A 135 8.65 7.50 18.70
N SER A 136 8.72 8.47 17.79
CA SER A 136 9.91 8.74 16.99
C SER A 136 10.03 10.22 16.69
N ALA A 137 11.26 10.71 16.66
CA ALA A 137 11.59 12.08 16.25
C ALA A 137 12.92 12.06 15.50
N ALA A 138 12.90 12.47 14.23
CA ALA A 138 14.09 12.49 13.39
C ALA A 138 14.19 13.79 12.60
N GLU A 139 15.40 14.35 12.54
CA GLU A 139 15.71 15.54 11.76
C GLU A 139 16.26 15.14 10.40
N TRP A 140 15.71 15.72 9.33
CA TRP A 140 16.11 15.44 7.96
C TRP A 140 16.38 16.73 7.18
N GLY A 141 17.47 16.73 6.41
CA GLY A 141 17.83 17.83 5.51
C GLY A 141 17.09 17.87 4.18
N GLN A 142 16.18 16.92 3.97
CA GLN A 142 15.36 16.81 2.77
C GLN A 142 13.91 16.50 3.17
N PRO A 143 12.92 16.81 2.30
CA PRO A 143 11.54 16.40 2.52
C PRO A 143 11.42 14.88 2.67
N VAL A 144 10.67 14.44 3.66
CA VAL A 144 10.29 13.04 3.87
C VAL A 144 8.77 12.97 3.92
N PHE A 145 8.19 12.02 3.23
CA PHE A 145 6.75 11.92 3.05
C PHE A 145 6.24 10.68 3.77
N TYR A 146 5.29 10.86 4.68
CA TYR A 146 4.72 9.77 5.45
C TYR A 146 3.35 9.39 4.92
N SER A 147 3.00 8.12 4.99
CA SER A 147 1.66 7.64 4.65
C SER A 147 1.30 6.44 5.52
N VAL A 148 0.02 6.33 5.86
CA VAL A 148 -0.51 5.30 6.73
C VAL A 148 -1.81 4.74 6.14
N GLY A 149 -2.04 3.44 6.32
CA GLY A 149 -3.25 2.76 5.91
C GLY A 149 -3.25 1.29 6.33
N PRO A 150 -4.28 0.52 5.95
CA PRO A 150 -4.38 -0.88 6.32
C PRO A 150 -3.14 -1.66 5.88
N GLY A 151 -2.42 -2.25 6.82
CA GLY A 151 -1.26 -3.10 6.54
C GLY A 151 0.08 -2.37 6.36
N TYR A 152 0.11 -1.04 6.31
CA TYR A 152 1.31 -0.30 5.93
C TYR A 152 1.48 1.04 6.66
N PHE A 153 2.71 1.30 7.09
CA PHE A 153 3.21 2.63 7.37
C PHE A 153 4.45 2.90 6.52
N VAL A 154 4.45 4.02 5.80
CA VAL A 154 5.44 4.32 4.75
C VAL A 154 6.16 5.60 5.08
N GLN A 155 7.49 5.57 4.94
CA GLN A 155 8.38 6.73 4.93
C GLN A 155 9.05 6.80 3.55
N ALA A 156 8.55 7.64 2.66
CA ALA A 156 9.07 7.83 1.30
C ALA A 156 10.04 9.02 1.24
N TYR A 157 11.08 8.89 0.41
CA TYR A 157 12.16 9.87 0.29
C TYR A 157 11.94 10.90 -0.83
N ASP A 158 10.86 10.76 -1.59
CA ASP A 158 10.47 11.66 -2.66
C ASP A 158 8.95 11.62 -2.91
N ALA A 159 8.42 12.71 -3.47
CA ALA A 159 6.98 12.85 -3.72
C ALA A 159 6.44 11.84 -4.75
N PRO A 160 7.12 11.56 -5.89
CA PRO A 160 6.69 10.50 -6.81
C PRO A 160 6.48 9.13 -6.14
N THR A 161 7.44 8.69 -5.33
CA THR A 161 7.35 7.42 -4.58
C THR A 161 6.20 7.46 -3.57
N SER A 162 6.06 8.55 -2.82
CA SER A 162 4.93 8.72 -1.88
C SER A 162 3.58 8.59 -2.60
N ASN A 163 3.41 9.30 -3.72
CA ASN A 163 2.17 9.27 -4.51
C ASN A 163 1.88 7.88 -5.09
N ALA A 164 2.92 7.19 -5.58
CA ALA A 164 2.80 5.82 -6.08
C ALA A 164 2.28 4.86 -5.01
N LEU A 165 2.87 4.92 -3.80
CA LEU A 165 2.48 4.05 -2.69
C LEU A 165 1.11 4.39 -2.13
N ARG A 166 0.80 5.68 -1.96
CA ARG A 166 -0.54 6.15 -1.53
C ARG A 166 -1.63 5.67 -2.46
N SER A 167 -1.49 5.91 -3.76
CA SER A 167 -2.46 5.50 -4.76
C SER A 167 -2.52 3.97 -4.89
N GLY A 168 -1.37 3.32 -4.90
CA GLY A 168 -1.26 1.90 -5.18
C GLY A 168 -1.72 0.98 -4.03
N LEU A 169 -1.59 1.44 -2.79
CA LEU A 169 -1.92 0.70 -1.57
C LEU A 169 -3.13 1.28 -0.81
N GLY A 170 -3.71 2.39 -1.28
CA GLY A 170 -4.83 3.04 -0.61
C GLY A 170 -4.45 3.74 0.70
N LEU A 171 -3.27 4.35 0.75
CA LEU A 171 -2.76 5.04 1.95
C LEU A 171 -3.13 6.53 1.94
N SER A 172 -3.29 7.09 3.13
CA SER A 172 -3.48 8.51 3.36
C SER A 172 -2.26 9.14 4.02
N GLU A 173 -2.13 10.45 3.87
CA GLU A 173 -1.18 11.23 4.67
C GLU A 173 -1.67 11.26 6.13
N PRO A 174 -0.80 10.96 7.11
CA PRO A 174 -1.17 11.08 8.51
C PRO A 174 -1.43 12.54 8.86
N LEU A 175 -2.34 12.76 9.82
CA LEU A 175 -2.62 14.11 10.31
C LEU A 175 -1.46 14.64 11.17
N CYS A 176 -1.48 15.94 11.38
CA CYS A 176 -0.94 16.61 12.55
C CYS A 176 -2.18 17.20 13.28
#